data_AF-A0A1G2EGV0-F1
#
_entry.id   AF-A0A1G2EGV0-F1
#
_cell.length_a   1.000
_cell.length_b   1.000
_cell.length_c   1.000
_cell.angle_alpha   90.00
_cell.angle_beta   90.00
_cell.angle_gamma   90.00
#
_symmetry.space_group_name_H-M   'P 1'
#
loop_
_entity.id
_entity.type
_entity.pdbx_description
1 polymer ?
#
loop_
_entity_poly.entity_id
_entity_poly.type
_entity_poly.pdbx_seq_one_letter_code
_entity_poly.pdbx_strand_id
1 'polypeptide(L)'
;MLEGVIYRVKVLILDKLYYHLYWRHLNREFVFNGKKYQYFYHPYNTTWSNERKVEIPIIYELLKQEQGKRILEVGRVLPHYFSIAHDVLDKYEKGKGVINEDVVDFTPSRKYDLIISISTLEHVGWDETPKEPEKAAKAIENLKRCLNPGGKIVFTVPVGQNPCLDNLIKARKISTDQFYYFNEIIIGIITN
;
A
#
# COMPACT_ATOMS: atom_id res chain seq x y z
N MET A 1 -31.07 9.36 25.70
CA MET A 1 -31.33 7.90 25.60
C MET A 1 -31.71 7.45 24.19
N LEU A 2 -32.57 8.18 23.46
CA LEU A 2 -33.01 7.79 22.10
C LEU A 2 -31.87 7.75 21.06
N GLU A 3 -30.94 8.70 21.10
CA GLU A 3 -29.82 8.78 20.14
C GLU A 3 -28.85 7.59 20.23
N GLY A 4 -28.59 7.09 21.45
CA GLY A 4 -27.73 5.92 21.66
C GLY A 4 -28.36 4.61 21.15
N VAL A 5 -29.69 4.50 21.15
CA VAL A 5 -30.41 3.35 20.60
C VAL A 5 -30.41 3.41 19.07
N ILE A 6 -30.65 4.59 18.48
CA ILE A 6 -30.57 4.79 17.02
C ILE A 6 -29.15 4.50 16.50
N TYR A 7 -28.11 4.93 17.23
CA TYR A 7 -26.73 4.62 16.89
C TYR A 7 -26.45 3.10 16.91
N ARG A 8 -26.87 2.40 17.97
CA ARG A 8 -26.70 0.94 18.08
C ARG A 8 -27.46 0.17 16.99
N VAL A 9 -28.68 0.60 16.65
CA VAL A 9 -29.48 -0.02 15.57
C VAL A 9 -28.85 0.24 14.20
N LYS A 10 -28.34 1.44 13.93
CA LYS A 10 -27.59 1.74 12.69
C LYS A 10 -26.31 0.90 12.56
N VAL A 11 -25.54 0.76 13.64
CA VAL A 11 -24.34 -0.09 13.67
C VAL A 11 -24.71 -1.54 13.37
N LEU A 12 -25.75 -2.10 14.00
CA LEU A 12 -26.19 -3.48 13.77
C LEU A 12 -26.73 -3.74 12.35
N ILE A 13 -27.41 -2.75 11.74
CA ILE A 13 -27.90 -2.85 10.36
C ILE A 13 -26.74 -2.77 9.37
N LEU A 14 -25.79 -1.85 9.58
CA LEU A 14 -24.58 -1.73 8.78
C LEU A 14 -23.74 -3.00 8.90
N ASP A 15 -23.60 -3.57 10.09
CA ASP A 15 -22.84 -4.79 10.34
C ASP A 15 -23.49 -6.01 9.67
N LYS A 16 -24.83 -6.12 9.67
CA LYS A 16 -25.55 -7.16 8.91
C LYS A 16 -25.44 -6.98 7.39
N LEU A 17 -25.47 -5.75 6.89
CA LEU A 17 -25.28 -5.46 5.48
C LEU A 17 -23.84 -5.78 5.06
N TYR A 18 -22.86 -5.41 5.89
CA TYR A 18 -21.46 -5.78 5.71
C TYR A 18 -21.27 -7.27 5.74
N TYR A 19 -21.87 -7.98 6.69
CA TYR A 19 -21.86 -9.43 6.75
C TYR A 19 -22.48 -10.07 5.49
N HIS A 20 -23.57 -9.51 4.96
CA HIS A 20 -24.23 -10.02 3.74
C HIS A 20 -23.41 -9.76 2.46
N LEU A 21 -22.81 -8.57 2.33
CA LEU A 21 -21.88 -8.25 1.24
C LEU A 21 -20.60 -9.08 1.35
N TYR A 22 -20.06 -9.24 2.55
CA TYR A 22 -18.93 -10.11 2.89
C TYR A 22 -19.22 -11.58 2.48
N TRP A 23 -20.38 -12.13 2.86
CA TRP A 23 -20.79 -13.48 2.48
C TRP A 23 -21.01 -13.68 0.97
N ARG A 24 -21.52 -12.68 0.25
CA ARG A 24 -21.70 -12.74 -1.22
C ARG A 24 -20.38 -12.71 -2.00
N HIS A 25 -19.28 -12.35 -1.34
CA HIS A 25 -17.99 -12.15 -1.99
C HIS A 25 -16.88 -13.07 -1.46
N LEU A 26 -17.13 -13.76 -0.35
CA LEU A 26 -16.32 -14.89 0.11
C LEU A 26 -16.10 -15.89 -1.05
N ASN A 27 -14.85 -16.28 -1.25
CA ASN A 27 -14.36 -17.20 -2.29
C ASN A 27 -14.31 -16.66 -3.73
N ARG A 28 -14.38 -15.34 -3.93
CA ARG A 28 -14.05 -14.79 -5.24
C ARG A 28 -12.53 -14.77 -5.42
N GLU A 29 -12.11 -15.25 -6.57
CA GLU A 29 -10.70 -15.28 -6.98
C GLU A 29 -10.42 -14.26 -8.08
N PHE A 30 -9.14 -13.89 -8.18
CA PHE A 30 -8.59 -13.22 -9.34
C PHE A 30 -7.25 -13.83 -9.71
N VAL A 31 -6.84 -13.63 -10.97
CA VAL A 31 -5.55 -14.09 -11.47
C VAL A 31 -4.67 -12.88 -11.71
N PHE A 32 -3.49 -12.88 -11.11
CA PHE A 32 -2.45 -11.87 -11.33
C PHE A 32 -1.12 -12.57 -11.60
N ASN A 33 -0.46 -12.19 -12.70
CA ASN A 33 0.82 -12.76 -13.15
C ASN A 33 0.84 -14.30 -13.16
N GLY A 34 -0.22 -14.92 -13.70
CA GLY A 34 -0.37 -16.38 -13.79
C GLY A 34 -0.72 -17.09 -12.48
N LYS A 35 -0.87 -16.36 -11.37
CA LYS A 35 -1.18 -16.91 -10.05
C LYS A 35 -2.57 -16.50 -9.58
N LYS A 36 -3.26 -17.43 -8.91
CA LYS A 36 -4.58 -17.20 -8.30
C LYS A 36 -4.45 -16.61 -6.91
N TYR A 37 -5.28 -15.61 -6.63
CA TYR A 37 -5.41 -14.96 -5.33
C TYR A 37 -6.88 -14.89 -4.93
N GLN A 38 -7.13 -14.92 -3.62
CA GLN A 38 -8.45 -14.59 -3.07
C GLN A 38 -8.54 -13.07 -2.91
N TYR A 39 -9.69 -12.48 -3.24
CA TYR A 39 -9.94 -11.08 -2.89
C TYR A 39 -9.90 -10.90 -1.38
N PHE A 40 -9.28 -9.81 -0.93
CA PHE A 40 -9.18 -9.48 0.48
C PHE A 40 -10.33 -8.59 0.96
N TYR A 41 -11.00 -9.05 2.01
CA TYR A 41 -12.18 -8.40 2.57
C TYR A 41 -11.97 -8.07 4.04
N HIS A 42 -12.01 -6.78 4.37
CA HIS A 42 -11.88 -6.29 5.74
C HIS A 42 -12.67 -4.99 5.93
N PRO A 43 -13.34 -4.79 7.10
CA PRO A 43 -14.14 -3.59 7.36
C PRO A 43 -13.32 -2.30 7.40
N TYR A 44 -12.08 -2.36 7.89
CA TYR A 44 -11.18 -1.21 7.87
C TYR A 44 -10.90 -0.76 6.43
N ASN A 45 -11.21 0.50 6.13
CA ASN A 45 -11.22 1.09 4.80
C ASN A 45 -12.06 0.32 3.78
N THR A 46 -13.09 -0.40 4.23
CA THR A 46 -14.12 -1.01 3.37
C THR A 46 -13.55 -1.70 2.13
N THR A 47 -12.61 -2.64 2.31
CA THR A 47 -11.70 -3.05 1.21
C THR A 47 -12.42 -3.62 -0.01
N TRP A 48 -13.64 -4.17 0.13
CA TRP A 48 -14.46 -4.65 -1.00
C TRP A 48 -14.74 -3.56 -2.06
N SER A 49 -14.72 -2.29 -1.68
CA SER A 49 -15.05 -1.15 -2.56
C SER A 49 -13.83 -0.39 -3.07
N ASN A 50 -12.61 -0.84 -2.82
CA ASN A 50 -11.40 -0.18 -3.31
C ASN A 50 -10.34 -1.17 -3.79
N GLU A 51 -9.17 -0.64 -4.12
CA GLU A 51 -8.01 -1.30 -4.68
C GLU A 51 -7.39 -2.32 -3.71
N ARG A 52 -7.53 -2.10 -2.40
CA ARG A 52 -6.92 -2.95 -1.36
C ARG A 52 -7.40 -4.39 -1.39
N LYS A 53 -8.58 -4.66 -1.97
CA LYS A 53 -9.05 -6.04 -2.19
C LYS A 53 -8.11 -6.88 -3.05
N VAL A 54 -7.29 -6.25 -3.90
CA VAL A 54 -6.28 -6.94 -4.73
C VAL A 54 -4.84 -6.61 -4.34
N GLU A 55 -4.55 -5.38 -3.87
CA GLU A 55 -3.19 -5.00 -3.48
C GLU A 55 -2.69 -5.80 -2.28
N ILE A 56 -3.51 -5.90 -1.23
CA ILE A 56 -3.17 -6.61 0.00
C ILE A 56 -2.77 -8.06 -0.25
N PRO A 57 -3.57 -8.91 -0.94
CA PRO A 57 -3.20 -10.31 -1.12
C PRO A 57 -1.93 -10.49 -1.96
N ILE A 58 -1.67 -9.62 -2.95
CA ILE A 58 -0.43 -9.66 -3.74
C ILE A 58 0.78 -9.31 -2.87
N ILE A 59 0.74 -8.17 -2.17
CA ILE A 59 1.87 -7.68 -1.38
C ILE A 59 2.10 -8.56 -0.13
N TYR A 60 1.04 -9.03 0.51
CA TYR A 60 1.15 -9.88 1.68
C TYR A 60 1.75 -11.25 1.36
N GLU A 61 1.47 -11.80 0.18
CA GLU A 61 2.15 -13.01 -0.27
C GLU A 61 3.64 -12.78 -0.50
N LEU A 62 4.01 -11.68 -1.14
CA LEU A 62 5.41 -11.29 -1.32
C LEU A 62 6.13 -11.18 0.03
N LEU A 63 5.52 -10.55 1.03
CA LEU A 63 6.07 -10.46 2.38
C LEU A 63 6.34 -11.83 3.01
N LYS A 64 5.44 -12.80 2.81
CA LYS A 64 5.64 -14.17 3.31
C LYS A 64 6.84 -14.86 2.65
N GLN A 65 7.06 -14.61 1.36
CA GLN A 65 8.20 -15.17 0.61
C GLN A 65 9.54 -14.57 1.07
N GLU A 66 9.51 -13.33 1.56
CA GLU A 66 10.68 -12.60 2.03
C GLU A 66 10.83 -12.64 3.57
N GLN A 67 10.17 -13.60 4.24
CA GLN A 67 10.22 -13.73 5.69
C GLN A 67 11.66 -13.88 6.20
N GLY A 68 11.99 -13.14 7.26
CA GLY A 68 13.32 -13.14 7.86
C GLY A 68 14.30 -12.15 7.21
N LYS A 69 13.92 -11.52 6.09
CA LYS A 69 14.68 -10.41 5.51
C LYS A 69 14.37 -9.09 6.21
N ARG A 70 15.20 -8.07 5.93
CA ARG A 70 14.98 -6.73 6.44
C ARG A 70 14.02 -5.99 5.51
N ILE A 71 12.83 -5.71 6.02
CA ILE A 71 11.71 -5.17 5.26
C ILE A 71 11.34 -3.78 5.78
N LEU A 72 11.06 -2.86 4.86
CA LEU A 72 10.46 -1.55 5.13
C LEU A 72 9.10 -1.47 4.45
N GLU A 73 8.09 -1.01 5.18
CA GLU A 73 6.83 -0.53 4.60
C GLU A 73 6.81 0.99 4.63
N VAL A 74 6.61 1.61 3.47
CA VAL A 74 6.42 3.06 3.32
C VAL A 74 4.92 3.31 3.25
N GLY A 75 4.44 4.16 4.16
CA GLY A 75 3.03 4.26 4.51
C GLY A 75 2.65 3.19 5.52
N ARG A 76 1.62 3.46 6.31
CA ARG A 76 1.10 2.50 7.28
C ARG A 76 -0.18 1.85 6.77
N VAL A 77 -0.08 0.74 6.04
CA VAL A 77 -1.25 0.03 5.49
C VAL A 77 -1.46 -1.33 6.14
N LEU A 78 -0.47 -2.23 6.05
CA LEU A 78 -0.62 -3.59 6.55
C LEU A 78 -0.80 -3.69 8.07
N PRO A 79 -0.22 -2.82 8.91
CA PRO A 79 -0.50 -2.81 10.35
C PRO A 79 -1.98 -2.64 10.72
N HIS A 80 -2.83 -2.16 9.81
CA HIS A 80 -4.28 -2.08 10.05
C HIS A 80 -5.01 -3.42 9.88
N TYR A 81 -4.35 -4.40 9.27
CA TYR A 81 -4.94 -5.68 8.87
C TYR A 81 -4.26 -6.87 9.55
N PHE A 82 -2.96 -6.77 9.83
CA PHE A 82 -2.14 -7.86 10.32
C PHE A 82 -1.20 -7.40 11.43
N SER A 83 -0.82 -8.33 12.30
CA SER A 83 0.36 -8.16 13.15
C SER A 83 1.61 -8.31 12.28
N ILE A 84 2.41 -7.26 12.17
CA ILE A 84 3.61 -7.24 11.34
C ILE A 84 4.87 -7.10 12.21
N ALA A 85 6.02 -7.50 11.64
CA ALA A 85 7.32 -7.48 12.32
C ALA A 85 8.38 -6.67 11.57
N HIS A 86 8.00 -5.99 10.48
CA HIS A 86 8.88 -5.14 9.67
C HIS A 86 8.84 -3.67 10.11
N ASP A 87 9.82 -2.90 9.65
CA ASP A 87 9.88 -1.46 9.92
C ASP A 87 8.79 -0.73 9.12
N VAL A 88 8.15 0.27 9.72
CA VAL A 88 7.12 1.10 9.07
C VAL A 88 7.56 2.56 9.09
N LEU A 89 7.63 3.18 7.92
CA LEU A 89 7.94 4.59 7.73
C LEU A 89 6.69 5.33 7.27
N ASP A 90 6.21 6.26 8.09
CA ASP A 90 5.07 7.10 7.74
C ASP A 90 5.25 8.50 8.33
N LYS A 91 5.22 9.54 7.50
CA LYS A 91 5.45 10.93 7.92
C LYS A 91 4.35 11.45 8.85
N TYR A 92 3.11 11.03 8.65
CA TYR A 92 1.93 11.65 9.26
C TYR A 92 1.29 10.76 10.32
N GLU A 93 1.18 9.47 10.03
CA GLU A 93 0.51 8.53 10.92
C GLU A 93 1.42 8.12 12.08
N LYS A 94 1.00 8.45 13.30
CA LYS A 94 1.73 8.07 14.52
C LYS A 94 1.28 6.71 15.03
N GLY A 95 2.24 5.93 15.53
CA GLY A 95 1.97 4.63 16.12
C GLY A 95 3.19 4.04 16.81
N LYS A 96 2.96 3.01 17.64
CA LYS A 96 4.06 2.28 18.27
C LYS A 96 4.91 1.62 17.18
N GLY A 97 6.21 1.91 17.17
CA GLY A 97 7.15 1.34 16.21
C GLY A 97 7.11 1.96 14.81
N VAL A 98 6.35 3.05 14.61
CA VAL A 98 6.35 3.80 13.35
C VAL A 98 7.48 4.82 13.36
N ILE A 99 8.29 4.82 12.31
CA ILE A 99 9.31 5.83 12.04
C ILE A 99 8.61 7.02 11.40
N ASN A 100 8.57 8.15 12.09
CA ASN A 100 7.88 9.36 11.62
C ASN A 100 8.85 10.33 10.92
N GLU A 101 9.31 9.96 9.73
CA GLU A 101 10.20 10.76 8.87
C GLU A 101 9.61 10.91 7.46
N ASP A 102 10.02 11.95 6.73
CA ASP A 102 9.67 12.09 5.30
C ASP A 102 10.48 11.09 4.48
N VAL A 103 9.81 10.34 3.61
CA VAL A 103 10.45 9.33 2.74
C VAL A 103 11.53 9.91 1.83
N VAL A 104 11.46 11.21 1.51
CA VAL A 104 12.49 11.88 0.69
C VAL A 104 13.81 12.04 1.44
N ASP A 105 13.75 12.23 2.76
CA ASP A 105 14.92 12.52 3.62
C ASP A 105 15.34 11.31 4.46
N PHE A 106 14.50 10.26 4.49
CA PHE A 106 14.74 9.05 5.28
C PHE A 106 16.08 8.40 4.93
N THR A 107 16.92 8.22 5.95
CA THR A 107 18.24 7.61 5.81
C THR A 107 18.40 6.51 6.87
N PRO A 108 18.20 5.24 6.52
CA PRO A 108 18.22 4.18 7.52
C PRO A 108 19.66 3.80 7.92
N SER A 109 19.85 3.42 9.18
CA SER A 109 21.16 2.98 9.70
C SER A 109 21.67 1.69 9.06
N ARG A 110 20.76 0.88 8.53
CA ARG A 110 21.02 -0.30 7.72
C ARG A 110 20.13 -0.24 6.49
N LYS A 111 20.47 -0.95 5.43
CA LYS A 111 19.65 -1.02 4.21
C LYS A 111 18.65 -2.18 4.25
N TYR A 112 17.70 -2.18 3.33
CA TYR A 112 16.58 -3.13 3.27
C TYR A 112 16.71 -4.08 2.08
N ASP A 113 16.26 -5.32 2.25
CA ASP A 113 16.19 -6.30 1.18
C ASP A 113 14.90 -6.16 0.39
N LEU A 114 13.83 -5.72 1.06
CA LEU A 114 12.54 -5.44 0.45
C LEU A 114 11.98 -4.12 1.02
N ILE A 115 11.54 -3.25 0.13
CA ILE A 115 10.74 -2.07 0.46
C ILE A 115 9.38 -2.26 -0.19
N ILE A 116 8.29 -2.10 0.57
CA ILE A 116 6.93 -2.11 0.03
C ILE A 116 6.24 -0.76 0.24
N SER A 117 5.35 -0.40 -0.66
CA SER A 117 4.47 0.76 -0.53
C SER A 117 3.11 0.43 -1.11
N ILE A 118 2.04 0.51 -0.32
CA ILE A 118 0.69 0.19 -0.79
C ILE A 118 -0.11 1.48 -0.82
N SER A 119 -0.50 1.94 -2.01
CA SER A 119 -1.32 3.16 -2.20
C SER A 119 -0.88 4.31 -1.27
N THR A 120 0.39 4.71 -1.40
CA THR A 120 1.01 5.71 -0.53
C THR A 120 1.85 6.71 -1.32
N LEU A 121 2.70 6.24 -2.25
CA LEU A 121 3.62 7.11 -2.99
C LEU A 121 2.91 8.17 -3.84
N GLU A 122 1.69 7.91 -4.29
CA GLU A 122 0.84 8.87 -5.00
C GLU A 122 0.51 10.11 -4.18
N HIS A 123 0.47 9.99 -2.85
CA HIS A 123 0.16 11.09 -1.93
C HIS A 123 1.38 11.98 -1.63
N VAL A 124 2.60 11.45 -1.82
CA VAL A 124 3.85 12.13 -1.44
C VAL A 124 4.05 13.40 -2.27
N GLY A 125 3.95 14.55 -1.61
CA GLY A 125 3.97 15.88 -2.21
C GLY A 125 2.69 16.27 -2.96
N TRP A 126 1.85 15.31 -3.36
CA TRP A 126 0.62 15.59 -4.08
C TRP A 126 -0.49 16.14 -3.19
N ASP A 127 -0.58 15.62 -1.97
CA ASP A 127 -1.59 16.02 -0.97
C ASP A 127 -1.03 17.03 0.04
N GLU A 128 0.20 17.48 -0.16
CA GLU A 128 0.87 18.43 0.70
C GLU A 128 0.58 19.88 0.29
N THR A 129 0.81 20.82 1.20
CA THR A 129 0.72 22.26 0.93
C THR A 129 2.06 22.93 1.29
N PRO A 130 2.81 23.46 0.31
CA PRO A 130 2.49 23.50 -1.12
C PRO A 130 2.51 22.12 -1.78
N LYS A 131 1.77 21.97 -2.88
CA LYS A 131 1.79 20.76 -3.71
C LYS A 131 3.12 20.68 -4.46
N GLU A 132 3.80 19.55 -4.35
CA GLU A 132 5.09 19.24 -4.97
C GLU A 132 5.00 17.98 -5.85
N PRO A 133 4.58 18.08 -7.12
CA PRO A 133 4.32 16.92 -7.98
C PRO A 133 5.54 15.99 -8.20
N GLU A 134 6.75 16.53 -8.16
CA GLU A 134 8.00 15.79 -8.36
C GLU A 134 8.45 15.01 -7.11
N LYS A 135 7.80 15.23 -5.95
CA LYS A 135 8.26 14.68 -4.67
C LYS A 135 8.13 13.16 -4.62
N ALA A 136 7.10 12.59 -5.23
CA ALA A 136 6.96 11.13 -5.36
C ALA A 136 8.15 10.48 -6.11
N ALA A 137 8.65 11.13 -7.17
CA ALA A 137 9.82 10.64 -7.89
C ALA A 137 11.09 10.72 -7.03
N LYS A 138 11.28 11.82 -6.30
CA LYS A 138 12.38 11.97 -5.34
C LYS A 138 12.34 10.90 -4.24
N ALA A 139 11.14 10.58 -3.74
CA ALA A 139 10.93 9.53 -2.76
C ALA A 139 11.38 8.18 -3.30
N ILE A 140 10.96 7.79 -4.51
CA ILE A 140 11.38 6.54 -5.15
C ILE A 140 12.89 6.47 -5.33
N GLU A 141 13.53 7.56 -5.76
CA GLU A 141 15.00 7.61 -5.88
C GLU A 141 15.71 7.50 -4.53
N ASN A 142 15.15 8.07 -3.46
CA ASN A 142 15.69 7.88 -2.12
C ASN A 142 15.54 6.42 -1.65
N LEU A 143 14.38 5.79 -1.89
CA LEU A 143 14.14 4.39 -1.54
C LEU A 143 15.11 3.44 -2.25
N LYS A 144 15.50 3.72 -3.49
CA LYS A 144 16.54 2.94 -4.20
C LYS A 144 17.88 2.96 -3.45
N ARG A 145 18.26 4.10 -2.86
CA ARG A 145 19.49 4.21 -2.05
C ARG A 145 19.40 3.43 -0.73
N CYS A 146 18.19 3.21 -0.24
CA CYS A 146 17.89 2.44 0.97
C CYS A 146 17.96 0.92 0.75
N LEU A 147 18.13 0.43 -0.48
CA LEU A 147 18.21 -1.00 -0.79
C LEU A 147 19.60 -1.59 -0.59
N ASN A 148 19.65 -2.81 -0.04
CA ASN A 148 20.81 -3.70 -0.15
C ASN A 148 21.07 -4.06 -1.63
N PRO A 149 22.30 -4.48 -1.98
CA PRO A 149 22.55 -5.11 -3.29
C PRO A 149 21.60 -6.31 -3.50
N GLY A 150 20.92 -6.37 -4.65
CA GLY A 150 19.90 -7.39 -4.93
C GLY A 150 18.57 -7.18 -4.21
N GLY A 151 18.42 -6.08 -3.47
CA GLY A 151 17.15 -5.68 -2.87
C GLY A 151 16.15 -5.18 -3.90
N LYS A 152 14.88 -5.08 -3.50
CA LYS A 152 13.82 -4.59 -4.38
C LYS A 152 12.80 -3.68 -3.69
N ILE A 153 12.22 -2.77 -4.46
CA ILE A 153 11.02 -2.02 -4.10
C ILE A 153 9.85 -2.63 -4.85
N VAL A 154 8.74 -2.86 -4.15
CA VAL A 154 7.45 -3.22 -4.76
C VAL A 154 6.40 -2.24 -4.29
N PHE A 155 5.82 -1.49 -5.21
CA PHE A 155 4.82 -0.49 -4.87
C PHE A 155 3.54 -0.65 -5.68
N THR A 156 2.42 -0.23 -5.09
CA THR A 156 1.13 -0.12 -5.76
C THR A 156 0.64 1.31 -5.71
N VAL A 157 0.02 1.76 -6.80
CA VAL A 157 -0.58 3.10 -6.95
C VAL A 157 -1.92 2.97 -7.66
N PRO A 158 -3.02 3.50 -7.12
CA PRO A 158 -4.27 3.62 -7.86
C PRO A 158 -4.13 4.62 -9.01
N VAL A 159 -4.52 4.20 -10.21
CA VAL A 159 -4.47 5.02 -11.43
C VAL A 159 -5.37 6.25 -11.25
N GLY A 160 -4.86 7.43 -11.60
CA GLY A 160 -5.61 8.67 -11.63
C GLY A 160 -5.57 9.49 -10.33
N GLN A 161 -5.08 8.92 -9.21
CA GLN A 161 -4.95 9.66 -7.95
C GLN A 161 -3.89 10.76 -8.02
N ASN A 162 -2.75 10.46 -8.66
CA ASN A 162 -1.70 11.41 -8.94
C ASN A 162 -1.32 11.34 -10.44
N PRO A 163 -1.97 12.14 -11.30
CA PRO A 163 -1.71 12.14 -12.74
C PRO A 163 -0.25 12.49 -13.10
N CYS A 164 0.47 13.22 -12.23
CA CYS A 164 1.88 13.49 -12.45
C CYS A 164 2.70 12.21 -12.30
N LEU A 165 2.50 11.47 -11.21
CA LEU A 165 3.15 10.18 -10.99
C LEU A 165 2.78 9.16 -12.08
N ASP A 166 1.51 9.08 -12.45
CA ASP A 166 1.04 8.20 -13.54
C ASP A 166 1.81 8.47 -14.85
N ASN A 167 1.97 9.75 -15.20
CA ASN A 167 2.69 10.16 -16.39
C ASN A 167 4.19 9.86 -16.29
N LEU A 168 4.80 10.05 -15.12
CA LEU A 168 6.21 9.71 -14.91
C LEU A 168 6.46 8.21 -15.08
N ILE A 169 5.57 7.38 -14.55
CA ILE A 169 5.68 5.93 -14.68
C ILE A 169 5.41 5.50 -16.13
N LYS A 170 4.35 6.00 -16.75
CA LYS A 170 3.99 5.70 -18.15
C LYS A 170 5.08 6.11 -19.14
N ALA A 171 5.72 7.26 -18.89
CA ALA A 171 6.84 7.76 -19.70
C ALA A 171 8.18 7.07 -19.39
N ARG A 172 8.21 6.06 -18.49
CA ARG A 172 9.43 5.38 -18.02
C ARG A 172 10.50 6.33 -17.50
N LYS A 173 10.08 7.47 -16.93
CA LYS A 173 10.96 8.43 -16.26
C LYS A 173 11.33 7.98 -14.85
N ILE A 174 10.55 7.07 -14.28
CA ILE A 174 10.93 6.27 -13.11
C ILE A 174 11.43 4.92 -13.64
N SER A 175 12.67 4.57 -13.30
CA SER A 175 13.30 3.32 -13.74
C SER A 175 12.69 2.14 -12.98
N THR A 176 11.70 1.49 -13.59
CA THR A 176 11.09 0.24 -13.10
C THR A 176 11.50 -0.94 -13.97
N ASP A 177 11.94 -2.04 -13.36
CA ASP A 177 12.30 -3.27 -14.08
C ASP A 177 11.06 -3.99 -14.59
N GLN A 178 10.00 -4.00 -13.78
CA GLN A 178 8.73 -4.61 -14.13
C GLN A 178 7.60 -3.69 -13.73
N PHE A 179 6.55 -3.73 -14.54
CA PHE A 179 5.36 -2.93 -14.35
C PHE A 179 4.14 -3.73 -14.81
N TYR A 180 3.08 -3.71 -13.99
CA TYR A 180 1.80 -4.32 -14.31
C TYR A 180 0.67 -3.30 -14.15
N TYR A 181 -0.20 -3.24 -15.15
CA TYR A 181 -1.54 -2.66 -15.00
C TYR A 181 -2.48 -3.79 -14.63
N PHE A 182 -3.14 -3.70 -13.48
CA PHE A 182 -4.13 -4.68 -13.04
C PHE A 182 -5.35 -3.96 -12.48
N ASN A 183 -6.49 -4.07 -13.19
CA ASN A 183 -7.66 -3.23 -12.97
C ASN A 183 -7.27 -1.74 -13.02
N GLU A 184 -7.59 -0.97 -11.98
CA GLU A 184 -7.26 0.45 -11.84
C GLU A 184 -5.99 0.67 -11.01
N ILE A 185 -5.11 -0.33 -10.94
CA ILE A 185 -3.90 -0.28 -10.12
C ILE A 185 -2.66 -0.49 -10.98
N ILE A 186 -1.68 0.34 -10.67
CA ILE A 186 -0.30 0.24 -11.09
C ILE A 186 0.46 -0.59 -10.06
N ILE A 187 1.20 -1.61 -10.51
CA ILE A 187 2.14 -2.35 -9.67
C ILE A 187 3.53 -2.23 -10.27
N GLY A 188 4.44 -1.59 -9.55
CA GLY A 188 5.82 -1.37 -9.98
C GLY A 188 6.81 -2.19 -9.16
N ILE A 189 7.82 -2.73 -9.84
CA ILE A 189 8.94 -3.43 -9.21
C ILE A 189 10.25 -2.78 -9.69
N ILE A 190 11.10 -2.45 -8.72
CA ILE A 190 12.44 -1.89 -8.94
C ILE A 190 13.44 -2.76 -8.18
N THR A 191 14.54 -3.12 -8.82
CA THR A 191 15.64 -3.90 -8.27
C THR A 191 16.91 -3.04 -8.22
N ASN A 192 17.79 -3.34 -7.27
CA ASN A 192 19.05 -2.63 -7.05
C ASN A 192 20.26 -3.53 -7.30
#